data_AF-A0A5J4U3K4-F1
#
_entry.id   AF-A0A5J4U3K4-F1
#
_cell.length_a   1.000
_cell.length_b   1.000
_cell.length_c   1.000
_cell.angle_alpha   90.00
_cell.angle_beta   90.00
_cell.angle_gamma   90.00
#
_symmetry.space_group_name_H-M   'P 1'
#
loop_
_entity.id
_entity.type
_entity.pdbx_description
1 polymer ?
#
loop_
_entity_poly.entity_id
_entity_poly.type
_entity_poly.pdbx_seq_one_letter_code
_entity_poly.pdbx_strand_id
1 'polypeptide(L)'
;MLLLFTAEQTRYLSAFSKLELSDDVLTAFAALVEQHICNVGEEQTEALRSFSEENEIQLATLRLLLEAFVFTLTEAIKYNLSAEDYEQSLKPVVHVDVLITALQNIYESNKERIRNLFISKRLKVPQFNDLRWRMEVAIASRANPIGSDIVPYFLLELETQAPKDKQIRVLQCDLPNMKHLTDELERALQEAQSAHARRMQRLFNNKVQ
;
A
#
# COMPACT_ATOMS: atom_id res chain seq x y z
N MET A 1 21.69 7.80 3.20
CA MET A 1 21.85 8.12 1.75
C MET A 1 20.94 9.31 1.49
N LEU A 2 21.44 10.44 0.99
CA LEU A 2 20.60 11.64 0.86
C LEU A 2 19.79 11.63 -0.45
N LEU A 3 18.59 12.21 -0.42
CA LEU A 3 17.75 12.35 -1.61
C LEU A 3 18.40 13.30 -2.63
N LEU A 4 18.36 12.92 -3.90
CA LEU A 4 18.79 13.75 -5.02
C LEU A 4 17.56 14.38 -5.66
N PHE A 5 17.44 15.70 -5.56
CA PHE A 5 16.36 16.46 -6.19
C PHE A 5 16.78 16.95 -7.57
N THR A 6 15.85 16.93 -8.53
CA THR A 6 16.07 17.59 -9.81
C THR A 6 16.09 19.11 -9.64
N ALA A 7 16.79 19.83 -10.53
CA ALA A 7 16.95 21.28 -10.44
C ALA A 7 15.59 22.03 -10.41
N GLU A 8 14.56 21.48 -11.07
CA GLU A 8 13.20 22.02 -11.03
C GLU A 8 12.53 21.82 -9.67
N GLN A 9 12.62 20.62 -9.08
CA GLN A 9 12.08 20.34 -7.74
C GLN A 9 12.73 21.22 -6.67
N THR A 10 14.05 21.41 -6.73
CA THR A 10 14.78 22.32 -5.84
C THR A 10 14.29 23.77 -6.00
N ARG A 11 13.97 24.20 -7.23
CA ARG A 11 13.42 25.53 -7.50
C ARG A 11 12.00 25.70 -6.94
N TYR A 12 11.15 24.68 -7.00
CA TYR A 12 9.78 24.76 -6.45
C TYR A 12 9.77 24.69 -4.91
N LEU A 13 10.56 23.79 -4.32
CA LEU A 13 10.66 23.64 -2.88
C LEU A 13 11.30 24.89 -2.22
N SER A 14 12.29 25.51 -2.87
CA SER A 14 12.86 26.80 -2.42
C SER A 14 11.99 28.01 -2.77
N ALA A 15 11.01 27.87 -3.68
CA ALA A 15 10.00 28.91 -3.89
C ALA A 15 9.00 28.91 -2.72
N PHE A 16 8.65 27.74 -2.20
CA PHE A 16 7.76 27.62 -1.05
C PHE A 16 8.32 28.23 0.22
N SER A 17 9.63 28.10 0.44
CA SER A 17 10.30 28.75 1.58
C SER A 17 10.28 30.28 1.52
N LYS A 18 9.99 30.88 0.36
CA LYS A 18 9.88 32.34 0.18
C LYS A 18 8.45 32.87 0.41
N LEU A 19 7.46 31.99 0.59
CA LEU A 19 6.07 32.40 0.76
C LEU A 19 5.73 32.83 2.20
N GLU A 20 6.66 32.77 3.17
CA GLU A 20 6.49 33.20 4.57
C GLU A 20 5.10 32.89 5.15
N LEU A 21 4.66 31.64 4.98
CA LEU A 21 3.34 31.18 5.43
C LEU A 21 3.32 30.96 6.95
N SER A 22 2.15 31.16 7.57
CA SER A 22 1.94 30.85 9.00
C SER A 22 2.12 29.36 9.31
N ASP A 23 2.58 29.04 10.51
CA ASP A 23 2.80 27.67 10.99
C ASP A 23 1.53 26.79 10.91
N ASP A 24 0.35 27.40 11.08
CA ASP A 24 -0.95 26.74 10.92
C ASP A 24 -1.22 26.31 9.47
N VAL A 25 -0.78 27.11 8.50
CA VAL A 25 -0.93 26.81 7.07
C VAL A 25 0.03 25.71 6.65
N LEU A 26 1.23 25.68 7.22
CA LEU A 26 2.24 24.65 6.97
C LEU A 26 1.80 23.28 7.48
N THR A 27 1.19 23.23 8.67
CA THR A 27 0.63 22.00 9.23
C THR A 27 -0.61 21.53 8.46
N ALA A 28 -1.48 22.45 8.04
CA ALA A 28 -2.61 22.14 7.16
C ALA A 28 -2.14 21.61 5.79
N PHE A 29 -1.08 22.18 5.22
CA PHE A 29 -0.48 21.69 3.98
C PHE A 29 0.11 20.28 4.14
N ALA A 30 0.80 20.01 5.26
CA ALA A 30 1.32 18.68 5.56
C ALA A 30 0.18 17.64 5.67
N ALA A 31 -0.93 17.99 6.33
CA ALA A 31 -2.12 17.15 6.37
C ALA A 31 -2.71 16.88 4.97
N LEU A 32 -2.66 17.87 4.08
CA LEU A 32 -3.09 17.73 2.70
C LEU A 32 -2.17 16.79 1.89
N VAL A 33 -0.85 16.84 2.13
CA VAL A 33 0.11 15.86 1.57
C VAL A 33 -0.22 14.45 2.06
N GLU A 34 -0.49 14.28 3.35
CA GLU A 34 -0.91 12.99 3.90
C GLU A 34 -2.21 12.49 3.24
N GLN A 35 -3.24 13.34 3.14
CA GLN A 35 -4.51 12.99 2.51
C GLN A 35 -4.33 12.54 1.06
N HIS A 36 -3.44 13.21 0.32
CA HIS A 36 -3.16 12.84 -1.07
C HIS A 36 -2.46 11.47 -1.18
N ILE A 37 -1.58 11.15 -0.25
CA ILE A 37 -0.91 9.85 -0.17
C ILE A 37 -1.87 8.73 0.23
N CYS A 38 -2.86 9.03 1.08
CA CYS A 38 -3.89 8.06 1.45
C CYS A 38 -4.80 7.68 0.28
N ASN A 39 -5.21 8.69 -0.50
CA ASN A 39 -6.26 8.53 -1.50
C ASN A 39 -5.69 8.58 -2.93
N VAL A 40 -4.52 7.98 -3.15
CA VAL A 40 -3.87 7.97 -4.47
C VAL A 40 -4.76 7.24 -5.49
N GLY A 41 -5.56 8.01 -6.24
CA GLY A 41 -6.53 7.50 -7.21
C GLY A 41 -7.82 8.32 -7.31
N GLU A 42 -8.12 9.14 -6.30
CA GLU A 42 -9.21 10.13 -6.36
C GLU A 42 -8.64 11.51 -6.70
N GLU A 43 -9.27 12.20 -7.65
CA GLU A 43 -8.96 13.59 -7.94
C GLU A 43 -9.37 14.45 -6.73
N GLN A 44 -8.42 14.76 -5.83
CA GLN A 44 -8.62 15.70 -4.71
C GLN A 44 -8.70 17.16 -5.17
N THR A 45 -9.39 17.39 -6.28
CA THR A 45 -9.48 18.68 -6.95
C THR A 45 -10.24 19.70 -6.10
N GLU A 46 -11.18 19.26 -5.26
CA GLU A 46 -11.97 20.12 -4.38
C GLU A 46 -11.18 20.61 -3.16
N ALA A 47 -10.55 19.69 -2.40
CA ALA A 47 -9.72 20.06 -1.25
C ALA A 47 -8.56 21.00 -1.63
N LEU A 48 -7.95 20.76 -2.80
CA LEU A 48 -6.91 21.63 -3.36
C LEU A 48 -7.42 23.01 -3.76
N ARG A 49 -8.67 23.12 -4.25
CA ARG A 49 -9.28 24.41 -4.58
C ARG A 49 -9.60 25.21 -3.32
N SER A 50 -10.21 24.58 -2.32
CA SER A 50 -10.51 25.24 -1.04
C SER A 50 -9.23 25.77 -0.38
N PHE A 51 -8.17 24.96 -0.34
CA PHE A 51 -6.88 25.40 0.22
C PHE A 51 -6.22 26.52 -0.59
N SER A 52 -6.38 26.51 -1.92
CA SER A 52 -5.87 27.57 -2.82
C SER A 52 -6.62 28.90 -2.60
N GLU A 53 -7.93 28.84 -2.41
CA GLU A 53 -8.79 30.01 -2.16
C GLU A 53 -8.55 30.61 -0.77
N GLU A 54 -8.36 29.78 0.25
CA GLU A 54 -8.12 30.22 1.63
C GLU A 54 -6.74 30.87 1.84
N ASN A 55 -5.73 30.44 1.09
CA ASN A 55 -4.33 30.86 1.30
C ASN A 55 -3.78 31.77 0.19
N GLU A 56 -4.60 32.17 -0.78
CA GLU A 56 -4.21 32.98 -1.95
C GLU A 56 -3.04 32.40 -2.77
N ILE A 57 -2.81 31.08 -2.69
CA ILE A 57 -1.74 30.39 -3.44
C ILE A 57 -2.30 29.93 -4.78
N GLN A 58 -1.57 30.14 -5.87
CA GLN A 58 -1.96 29.61 -7.19
C GLN A 58 -2.08 28.08 -7.17
N LEU A 59 -3.24 27.56 -7.60
CA LEU A 59 -3.54 26.12 -7.66
C LEU A 59 -2.47 25.31 -8.43
N ALA A 60 -1.90 25.88 -9.50
CA ALA A 60 -0.86 25.21 -10.28
C ALA A 60 0.42 25.02 -9.46
N THR A 61 0.84 26.03 -8.71
CA THR A 61 2.01 25.98 -7.82
C THR A 61 1.78 25.00 -6.69
N LEU A 62 0.58 24.99 -6.08
CA LEU A 62 0.21 24.08 -5.01
C LEU A 62 0.27 22.61 -5.45
N ARG A 63 -0.22 22.30 -6.65
CA ARG A 63 -0.16 20.94 -7.23
C ARG A 63 1.26 20.46 -7.44
N LEU A 64 2.10 21.30 -8.06
CA LEU A 64 3.51 20.98 -8.30
C LEU A 64 4.26 20.75 -6.98
N LEU A 65 3.95 21.57 -5.96
CA LEU A 65 4.53 21.44 -4.64
C LEU A 65 4.12 20.13 -3.96
N LEU A 66 2.82 19.81 -4.02
CA LEU A 66 2.29 18.57 -3.48
C LEU A 66 2.95 17.37 -4.15
N GLU A 67 3.02 17.37 -5.48
CA GLU A 67 3.65 16.29 -6.24
C GLU A 67 5.14 16.14 -5.88
N ALA A 68 5.84 17.25 -5.66
CA ALA A 68 7.23 17.23 -5.20
C ALA A 68 7.37 16.57 -3.82
N PHE A 69 6.52 16.90 -2.84
CA PHE A 69 6.56 16.30 -1.50
C PHE A 69 6.11 14.84 -1.47
N VAL A 70 5.12 14.47 -2.28
CA VAL A 70 4.73 13.07 -2.45
C VAL A 70 5.88 12.26 -3.06
N PHE A 71 6.59 12.86 -4.02
CA PHE A 71 7.78 12.26 -4.61
C PHE A 71 8.92 12.10 -3.58
N THR A 72 9.19 13.12 -2.75
CA THR A 72 10.23 13.03 -1.72
C THR A 72 9.94 11.90 -0.73
N LEU A 73 8.69 11.80 -0.27
CA LEU A 73 8.24 10.72 0.62
C LEU A 73 8.34 9.35 -0.06
N THR A 74 7.99 9.27 -1.35
CA THR A 74 8.09 8.02 -2.13
C THR A 74 9.53 7.56 -2.30
N GLU A 75 10.44 8.44 -2.71
CA GLU A 75 11.86 8.10 -2.85
C GLU A 75 12.49 7.78 -1.48
N ALA A 76 12.08 8.47 -0.39
CA ALA A 76 12.54 8.15 0.96
C ALA A 76 12.15 6.73 1.37
N ILE A 77 10.92 6.30 1.08
CA ILE A 77 10.45 4.93 1.36
C ILE A 77 11.17 3.91 0.49
N LYS A 78 11.41 4.23 -0.79
CA LYS A 78 12.12 3.37 -1.74
C LYS A 78 13.55 3.08 -1.28
N TYR A 79 14.26 4.08 -0.77
CA TYR A 79 15.60 3.90 -0.21
C TYR A 79 15.60 3.45 1.26
N ASN A 80 14.43 3.41 1.90
CA ASN A 80 14.28 3.20 3.32
C ASN A 80 15.21 4.11 4.14
N LEU A 81 14.95 5.40 4.07
CA LEU A 81 15.72 6.36 4.86
C LEU A 81 15.29 6.32 6.33
N SER A 82 16.23 6.58 7.24
CA SER A 82 15.91 6.93 8.61
C SER A 82 15.22 8.31 8.61
N ALA A 83 14.47 8.60 9.67
CA ALA A 83 13.80 9.90 9.81
C ALA A 83 14.82 11.06 9.87
N GLU A 84 15.98 10.82 10.50
CA GLU A 84 17.11 11.74 10.53
C GLU A 84 17.71 11.96 9.13
N ASP A 85 17.96 10.90 8.35
CA ASP A 85 18.47 11.01 6.98
C ASP A 85 17.48 11.76 6.05
N TYR A 86 16.17 11.63 6.32
CA TYR A 86 15.12 12.35 5.60
C TYR A 86 15.14 13.85 5.93
N GLU A 87 15.24 14.21 7.22
CA GLU A 87 15.39 15.61 7.66
C GLU A 87 16.62 16.26 7.02
N GLN A 88 17.78 15.59 7.09
CA GLN A 88 19.04 16.07 6.53
C GLN A 88 18.98 16.25 5.00
N SER A 89 18.14 15.48 4.32
CA SER A 89 17.92 15.62 2.89
C SER A 89 17.08 16.85 2.53
N LEU A 90 16.08 17.20 3.35
CA LEU A 90 15.15 18.31 3.08
C LEU A 90 15.64 19.68 3.56
N LYS A 91 16.42 19.70 4.65
CA LYS A 91 17.00 20.91 5.26
C LYS A 91 17.68 21.86 4.27
N PRO A 92 18.51 21.41 3.32
CA PRO A 92 19.17 22.31 2.36
C PRO A 92 18.23 22.92 1.32
N VAL A 93 16.99 22.46 1.20
CA VAL A 93 16.05 22.90 0.16
C VAL A 93 14.89 23.71 0.72
N VAL A 94 14.24 23.21 1.77
CA VAL A 94 12.95 23.73 2.25
C VAL A 94 13.11 24.83 3.31
N HIS A 95 14.25 24.92 4.00
CA HIS A 95 14.59 26.00 4.97
C HIS A 95 13.53 26.34 6.05
N VAL A 96 12.47 25.53 6.19
CA VAL A 96 11.33 25.75 7.09
C VAL A 96 11.19 24.53 8.00
N ASP A 97 11.65 24.65 9.24
CA ASP A 97 11.78 23.52 10.18
C ASP A 97 10.42 22.93 10.62
N VAL A 98 9.38 23.77 10.72
CA VAL A 98 8.02 23.34 11.11
C VAL A 98 7.45 22.34 10.10
N LEU A 99 7.59 22.64 8.81
CA LEU A 99 7.13 21.76 7.73
C LEU A 99 7.94 20.47 7.67
N ILE A 100 9.25 20.55 7.85
CA ILE A 100 10.13 19.37 7.85
C ILE A 100 9.73 18.42 8.99
N THR A 101 9.48 18.95 10.18
CA THR A 101 9.04 18.16 11.35
C THR A 101 7.67 17.51 11.09
N ALA A 102 6.72 18.26 10.51
CA ALA A 102 5.41 17.71 10.16
C ALA A 102 5.53 16.58 9.11
N LEU A 103 6.35 16.77 8.07
CA LEU A 103 6.58 15.75 7.04
C LEU A 103 7.33 14.52 7.58
N GLN A 104 8.22 14.71 8.55
CA GLN A 104 8.89 13.60 9.24
C GLN A 104 7.89 12.76 10.03
N ASN A 105 7.00 13.40 10.78
CA ASN A 105 5.93 12.71 11.52
C ASN A 105 5.01 11.91 10.57
N ILE A 106 4.68 12.50 9.41
CA ILE A 106 3.90 11.81 8.37
C ILE A 106 4.68 10.62 7.82
N TYR A 107 5.99 10.78 7.56
CA TYR A 107 6.84 9.71 7.06
C TYR A 107 6.90 8.52 8.03
N GLU A 108 7.14 8.76 9.32
CA GLU A 108 7.21 7.69 10.34
C GLU A 108 5.85 7.00 10.51
N SER A 109 4.78 7.78 10.62
CA SER A 109 3.43 7.25 10.85
C SER A 109 2.91 6.42 9.67
N ASN A 110 3.27 6.81 8.45
CA ASN A 110 2.72 6.21 7.24
C ASN A 110 3.68 5.29 6.47
N LYS A 111 4.90 5.06 6.96
CA LYS A 111 5.95 4.27 6.29
C LYS A 111 5.45 2.90 5.81
N GLU A 112 4.87 2.13 6.72
CA GLU A 112 4.34 0.78 6.44
C GLU A 112 3.14 0.84 5.50
N ARG A 113 2.23 1.80 5.71
CA ARG A 113 1.02 1.95 4.91
C ARG A 113 1.35 2.28 3.45
N ILE A 114 2.25 3.25 3.24
CA ILE A 114 2.68 3.65 1.91
C ILE A 114 3.47 2.52 1.24
N ARG A 115 4.34 1.81 1.96
CA ARG A 115 5.05 0.63 1.44
C ARG A 115 4.07 -0.45 0.98
N ASN A 116 3.03 -0.74 1.76
CA ASN A 116 1.99 -1.70 1.39
C ASN A 116 1.17 -1.24 0.18
N LEU A 117 0.87 0.06 0.07
CA LEU A 117 0.24 0.64 -1.13
C LEU A 117 1.12 0.50 -2.37
N PHE A 118 2.45 0.67 -2.25
CA PHE A 118 3.37 0.47 -3.35
C PHE A 118 3.49 -0.99 -3.76
N ILE A 119 3.53 -1.91 -2.79
CA ILE A 119 3.55 -3.35 -3.04
C ILE A 119 2.26 -3.78 -3.74
N SER A 120 1.08 -3.38 -3.24
CA SER A 120 -0.22 -3.73 -3.84
C SER A 120 -0.45 -3.12 -5.22
N LYS A 121 0.15 -1.96 -5.53
CA LYS A 121 0.09 -1.36 -6.87
C LYS A 121 1.11 -1.94 -7.85
N ARG A 122 2.33 -2.25 -7.41
CA ARG A 122 3.37 -2.85 -8.28
C ARG A 122 3.06 -4.31 -8.58
N LEU A 123 2.60 -5.06 -7.59
CA LEU A 123 2.15 -6.43 -7.74
C LEU A 123 0.64 -6.37 -7.95
N LYS A 124 0.18 -6.46 -9.21
CA LYS A 124 -1.25 -6.70 -9.54
C LYS A 124 -1.68 -8.11 -9.13
N VAL A 125 -1.31 -8.56 -7.94
CA VAL A 125 -1.60 -9.89 -7.42
C VAL A 125 -2.88 -9.76 -6.60
N PRO A 126 -3.95 -10.50 -6.97
CA PRO A 126 -5.19 -10.48 -6.20
C PRO A 126 -4.92 -11.04 -4.80
N GLN A 127 -5.33 -10.31 -3.77
CA GLN A 127 -5.16 -10.70 -2.37
C GLN A 127 -6.29 -11.63 -1.94
N PHE A 128 -5.99 -12.59 -1.08
CA PHE A 128 -7.00 -13.43 -0.44
C PHE A 128 -7.94 -12.57 0.41
N ASN A 129 -9.26 -12.74 0.27
CA ASN A 129 -10.24 -12.08 1.13
C ASN A 129 -11.06 -13.08 1.96
N ASP A 130 -11.66 -14.09 1.31
CA ASP A 130 -12.49 -15.09 1.98
C ASP A 130 -12.41 -16.45 1.27
N LEU A 131 -12.66 -17.53 2.00
CA LEU A 131 -12.83 -18.88 1.45
C LEU A 131 -13.98 -19.57 2.17
N ARG A 132 -15.08 -19.77 1.44
CA ARG A 132 -16.21 -20.55 1.93
C ARG A 132 -16.17 -21.93 1.32
N TRP A 133 -16.59 -22.92 2.10
CA TRP A 133 -16.62 -24.29 1.63
C TRP A 133 -17.93 -24.98 2.01
N ARG A 134 -18.34 -25.92 1.17
CA ARG A 134 -19.49 -26.78 1.42
C ARG A 134 -19.20 -28.18 0.92
N MET A 135 -19.40 -29.17 1.78
CA MET A 135 -19.35 -30.58 1.37
C MET A 135 -20.72 -30.99 0.86
N GLU A 136 -20.75 -31.61 -0.30
CA GLU A 136 -21.93 -32.22 -0.89
C GLU A 136 -21.69 -33.71 -1.11
N VAL A 137 -22.78 -34.47 -1.09
CA VAL A 137 -22.75 -35.92 -1.28
C VAL A 137 -23.75 -36.27 -2.36
N ALA A 138 -23.27 -36.75 -3.50
CA ALA A 138 -24.13 -37.29 -4.54
C ALA A 138 -24.55 -38.71 -4.15
N ILE A 139 -25.86 -38.92 -3.99
CA ILE A 139 -26.45 -40.24 -3.80
C ILE A 139 -26.89 -40.73 -5.18
N ALA A 140 -26.27 -41.81 -5.68
CA ALA A 140 -26.63 -42.40 -6.97
C ALA A 140 -28.13 -42.75 -7.04
N SER A 141 -28.75 -42.47 -8.19
CA SER A 141 -30.17 -42.70 -8.47
C SER A 141 -30.57 -44.18 -8.31
N ARG A 142 -31.84 -44.41 -7.96
CA ARG A 142 -32.50 -45.71 -7.71
C ARG A 142 -32.41 -46.74 -8.87
N ALA A 143 -31.75 -46.42 -9.99
CA ALA A 143 -31.64 -47.26 -11.18
C ALA A 143 -30.47 -48.26 -11.16
N ASN A 144 -29.54 -48.20 -10.21
CA ASN A 144 -28.44 -49.17 -10.08
C ASN A 144 -28.35 -49.76 -8.65
N PRO A 145 -28.98 -50.91 -8.38
CA PRO A 145 -29.05 -51.50 -7.03
C PRO A 145 -27.76 -52.17 -6.53
N ILE A 146 -26.72 -52.31 -7.36
CA ILE A 146 -25.53 -53.15 -7.07
C ILE A 146 -24.29 -52.33 -6.68
N GLY A 147 -24.36 -51.00 -6.76
CA GLY A 147 -23.26 -50.11 -6.35
C GLY A 147 -23.76 -48.70 -6.16
N SER A 148 -24.30 -48.39 -4.98
CA SER A 148 -24.60 -47.01 -4.61
C SER A 148 -23.30 -46.33 -4.18
N ASP A 149 -22.50 -45.90 -5.16
CA ASP A 149 -21.30 -45.12 -4.88
C ASP A 149 -21.73 -43.75 -4.36
N ILE A 150 -21.64 -43.58 -3.04
CA ILE A 150 -21.76 -42.29 -2.37
C ILE A 150 -20.50 -41.51 -2.75
N VAL A 151 -20.63 -40.50 -3.59
CA VAL A 151 -19.48 -39.69 -4.03
C VAL A 151 -19.51 -38.34 -3.33
N PRO A 152 -18.69 -38.13 -2.28
CA PRO A 152 -18.54 -36.83 -1.65
C PRO A 152 -17.66 -35.92 -2.50
N TYR A 153 -18.04 -34.63 -2.59
CA TYR A 153 -17.21 -33.58 -3.17
C TYR A 153 -17.37 -32.28 -2.39
N PHE A 154 -16.40 -31.40 -2.53
CA PHE A 154 -16.34 -30.11 -1.88
C PHE A 154 -16.51 -29.01 -2.92
N LEU A 155 -17.35 -28.03 -2.61
CA LEU A 155 -17.42 -26.75 -3.31
C LEU A 155 -16.66 -25.72 -2.48
N LEU A 156 -15.71 -25.04 -3.12
CA LEU A 156 -14.91 -23.97 -2.53
C LEU A 156 -15.23 -22.67 -3.28
N GLU A 157 -15.69 -21.67 -2.55
CA GLU A 157 -15.88 -20.31 -3.05
C GLU A 157 -14.72 -19.45 -2.54
N LEU A 158 -13.73 -19.23 -3.41
CA LEU A 158 -12.56 -18.40 -3.13
C LEU A 158 -12.82 -16.97 -3.58
N GLU A 159 -12.79 -16.06 -2.62
CA GLU A 159 -12.87 -14.63 -2.86
C GLU A 159 -11.47 -14.02 -2.81
N THR A 160 -11.10 -13.32 -3.89
CA THR A 160 -9.88 -12.54 -3.95
C THR A 160 -10.18 -11.09 -4.32
N GLN A 161 -9.44 -10.16 -3.74
CA GLN A 161 -9.59 -8.72 -3.95
C GLN A 161 -8.34 -8.17 -4.65
N ALA A 162 -8.52 -7.70 -5.88
CA ALA A 162 -7.58 -6.82 -6.54
C ALA A 162 -7.93 -5.35 -6.20
N PRO A 163 -7.02 -4.39 -6.40
CA PRO A 163 -7.23 -2.98 -6.03
C PRO A 163 -8.50 -2.32 -6.62
N LYS A 164 -9.07 -2.91 -7.68
CA LYS A 164 -10.28 -2.40 -8.35
C LYS A 164 -11.40 -3.43 -8.56
N ASP A 165 -11.11 -4.72 -8.38
CA ASP A 165 -12.05 -5.80 -8.71
C ASP A 165 -12.06 -6.88 -7.63
N LYS A 166 -13.26 -7.23 -7.16
CA LYS A 166 -13.51 -8.42 -6.36
C LYS A 166 -13.77 -9.59 -7.30
N GLN A 167 -12.95 -10.64 -7.21
CA GLN A 167 -13.08 -11.85 -7.99
C GLN A 167 -13.53 -13.02 -7.09
N ILE A 168 -14.67 -13.60 -7.41
CA ILE A 168 -15.17 -14.82 -6.76
C ILE A 168 -14.96 -15.98 -7.73
N ARG A 169 -14.31 -17.05 -7.26
CA ARG A 169 -14.09 -18.28 -8.03
C ARG A 169 -14.68 -19.46 -7.27
N VAL A 170 -15.57 -20.20 -7.93
CA VAL A 170 -16.12 -21.44 -7.38
C VAL A 170 -15.36 -22.62 -7.98
N LEU A 171 -14.80 -23.46 -7.10
CA LEU A 171 -14.01 -24.63 -7.43
C LEU A 171 -14.69 -25.87 -6.87
N GLN A 172 -14.66 -26.97 -7.60
CA GLN A 172 -15.06 -28.28 -7.10
C GLN A 172 -13.81 -29.11 -6.83
N CYS A 173 -13.79 -29.82 -5.71
CA CYS A 173 -12.65 -30.59 -5.25
C CYS A 173 -13.11 -31.94 -4.68
N ASP A 174 -12.39 -33.01 -4.95
CA ASP A 174 -12.61 -34.31 -4.31
C ASP A 174 -11.80 -34.42 -3.00
N LEU A 175 -12.07 -35.45 -2.20
CA LEU A 175 -11.39 -35.63 -0.92
C LEU A 175 -9.86 -35.74 -1.05
N PRO A 176 -9.30 -36.50 -2.03
CA PRO A 176 -7.85 -36.55 -2.22
C PRO A 176 -7.24 -35.20 -2.57
N ASN A 177 -7.85 -34.42 -3.48
CA ASN A 177 -7.31 -33.11 -3.83
C ASN A 177 -7.50 -32.08 -2.70
N MET A 178 -8.56 -32.19 -1.89
CA MET A 178 -8.71 -31.35 -0.70
C MET A 178 -7.57 -31.59 0.29
N LYS A 179 -7.23 -32.86 0.53
CA LYS A 179 -6.11 -33.22 1.39
C LYS A 179 -4.77 -32.75 0.81
N HIS A 180 -4.58 -32.93 -0.50
CA HIS A 180 -3.39 -32.43 -1.16
C HIS A 180 -3.28 -30.90 -1.04
N LEU A 181 -4.38 -30.18 -1.21
CA LEU A 181 -4.43 -28.72 -1.08
C LEU A 181 -4.08 -28.28 0.35
N THR A 182 -4.60 -28.95 1.38
CA THR A 182 -4.21 -28.65 2.77
C THR A 182 -2.73 -28.92 3.02
N ASP A 183 -2.21 -30.06 2.54
CA ASP A 183 -0.81 -30.43 2.72
C ASP A 183 0.13 -29.41 2.04
N GLU A 184 -0.20 -28.95 0.83
CA GLU A 184 0.57 -27.93 0.10
C GLU A 184 0.52 -26.56 0.80
N LEU A 185 -0.65 -26.15 1.29
CA LEU A 185 -0.77 -24.89 2.05
C LEU A 185 0.01 -24.95 3.37
N GLU A 186 0.02 -26.08 4.06
CA GLU A 186 0.83 -26.28 5.26
C GLU A 186 2.32 -26.25 4.96
N ARG A 187 2.77 -26.89 3.88
CA ARG A 187 4.17 -26.82 3.42
C ARG A 187 4.58 -25.38 3.10
N ALA A 188 3.75 -24.66 2.35
CA ALA A 188 4.01 -23.26 2.02
C ALA A 188 4.09 -22.39 3.28
N LEU A 189 3.23 -22.65 4.27
CA LEU A 189 3.26 -21.96 5.56
C LEU A 189 4.55 -22.27 6.34
N GLN A 190 4.98 -23.53 6.38
CA GLN A 190 6.23 -23.93 7.02
C GLN A 190 7.46 -23.34 6.31
N GLU A 191 7.44 -23.27 4.97
CA GLU A 191 8.50 -22.66 4.19
C GLU A 191 8.57 -21.14 4.41
N ALA A 192 7.43 -20.46 4.51
CA ALA A 192 7.36 -19.05 4.91
C ALA A 192 7.95 -18.81 6.32
N GLN A 193 7.85 -19.81 7.21
CA GLN A 193 8.48 -19.81 8.53
C GLN A 193 9.94 -20.29 8.53
N SER A 194 10.51 -20.68 7.39
CA SER A 194 11.90 -21.14 7.32
C SER A 194 12.88 -20.04 7.74
N ALA A 195 14.07 -20.41 8.19
CA ALA A 195 15.10 -19.42 8.56
C ALA A 195 15.49 -18.52 7.36
N HIS A 196 15.45 -19.06 6.14
CA HIS A 196 15.71 -18.32 4.91
C HIS A 196 14.57 -17.34 4.59
N ALA A 197 13.31 -17.79 4.62
CA ALA A 197 12.16 -16.92 4.40
C ALA A 197 12.04 -15.84 5.50
N ARG A 198 12.30 -16.18 6.76
CA ARG A 198 12.40 -15.21 7.86
C ARG A 198 13.56 -14.24 7.69
N ARG A 199 14.72 -14.69 7.18
CA ARG A 199 15.83 -13.77 6.82
C ARG A 199 15.44 -12.85 5.67
N MET A 200 14.75 -13.35 4.65
CA MET A 200 14.27 -12.55 3.53
C MET A 200 13.19 -11.55 3.99
N GLN A 201 12.19 -11.97 4.77
CA GLN A 201 11.22 -11.08 5.41
C GLN A 201 11.91 -10.05 6.29
N ARG A 202 12.90 -10.44 7.10
CA ARG A 202 13.72 -9.49 7.86
C ARG A 202 14.58 -8.60 6.97
N LEU A 203 15.01 -8.99 5.78
CA LEU A 203 15.69 -8.08 4.86
C LEU A 203 14.68 -7.10 4.22
N PHE A 204 13.45 -7.55 3.98
CA PHE A 204 12.37 -6.68 3.52
C PHE A 204 11.85 -5.74 4.62
N ASN A 205 11.90 -6.15 5.90
CA ASN A 205 11.46 -5.40 7.09
C ASN A 205 12.59 -4.63 7.81
N ASN A 206 13.84 -5.09 7.80
CA ASN A 206 15.00 -4.37 8.40
C ASN A 206 15.63 -3.40 7.41
N LYS A 207 15.38 -3.54 6.10
CA LYS A 207 15.38 -2.37 5.19
C LYS A 207 14.08 -1.55 5.34
N VAL A 208 13.50 -1.53 6.54
CA VAL A 208 12.47 -0.57 7.01
C VAL A 208 12.93 0.12 8.32
N GLN A 209 14.11 -0.22 8.85
CA GLN A 209 14.72 0.48 9.98
C GLN A 209 15.74 1.49 9.49
#